data_AF-M0LTK4-F1
#
_entry.id   AF-M0LTK4-F1
#
_cell.length_a   1.000
_cell.length_b   1.000
_cell.length_c   1.000
_cell.angle_alpha   90.00
_cell.angle_beta   90.00
_cell.angle_gamma   90.00
#
_symmetry.space_group_name_H-M   'P 1'
#
loop_
_entity.id
_entity.type
_entity.pdbx_description
1 polymer ?
#
loop_
_entity_poly.entity_id
_entity_poly.type
_entity_poly.pdbx_seq_one_letter_code
_entity_poly.pdbx_strand_id
1 'polypeptide(L)' 'MSTRSASRQSRCLKCGFEADSGSDEWNRVDAPPFRSLTQCPECGSTDVLSRS' A
#
# COMPACT_ATOMS: atom_id res chain seq x y z
N MET A 1 -5.31 23.46 -10.27
CA MET A 1 -4.37 23.17 -9.18
C MET A 1 -3.84 21.76 -9.42
N SER A 2 -2.60 21.61 -9.87
CA SER A 2 -2.00 20.28 -10.07
C SER A 2 -1.07 20.00 -8.90
N THR A 3 -1.61 19.44 -7.83
CA THR A 3 -0.78 18.85 -6.78
C THR A 3 -0.07 17.66 -7.42
N ARG A 4 1.22 17.82 -7.72
CA ARG A 4 2.12 16.69 -7.95
C ARG A 4 2.20 15.94 -6.62
N SER A 5 1.25 15.03 -6.39
CA SER A 5 1.47 13.93 -5.47
C SER A 5 2.75 13.28 -5.96
N ALA A 6 3.84 13.42 -5.19
CA ALA A 6 5.00 12.58 -5.43
C ALA A 6 4.45 11.15 -5.43
N SER A 7 4.48 10.49 -6.58
CA SER A 7 4.03 9.10 -6.74
C SER A 7 5.01 8.23 -5.97
N ARG A 8 4.82 8.23 -4.65
CA ARG A 8 5.45 7.28 -3.75
C ARG A 8 4.95 5.94 -4.24
N GLN A 9 5.81 5.16 -4.86
CA GLN A 9 5.44 3.82 -5.27
C GLN A 9 5.64 2.90 -4.07
N SER A 10 4.61 2.12 -3.80
CA SER A 10 4.65 1.02 -2.85
C SER A 10 4.84 -0.29 -3.61
N ARG A 11 5.64 -1.19 -3.04
CA ARG A 11 5.81 -2.54 -3.56
C ARG A 11 5.60 -3.59 -2.49
N CYS A 12 4.82 -4.62 -2.81
CA CYS A 12 4.71 -5.80 -1.97
C CYS A 12 6.00 -6.63 -2.07
N LEU A 13 6.65 -6.88 -0.93
CA LEU A 13 7.88 -7.68 -0.87
C LEU A 13 7.62 -9.19 -0.99
N LYS A 14 6.35 -9.62 -0.94
CA LYS A 14 5.97 -11.04 -1.01
C LYS A 14 5.75 -11.53 -2.43
N CYS A 15 4.99 -10.79 -3.23
CA CYS A 15 4.60 -11.17 -4.58
C CYS A 15 5.13 -10.21 -5.67
N GLY A 16 5.61 -9.03 -5.30
CA GLY A 16 6.13 -8.03 -6.24
C GLY A 16 5.09 -7.04 -6.78
N PHE A 17 3.83 -7.06 -6.32
CA PHE A 17 2.81 -6.07 -6.72
C PHE A 17 3.27 -4.64 -6.45
N GLU A 18 3.15 -3.76 -7.45
CA GLU A 18 3.56 -2.35 -7.41
C GLU A 18 2.36 -1.44 -7.72
N ALA A 19 2.10 -0.49 -6.85
CA ALA A 19 1.04 0.51 -7.02
C ALA A 19 1.39 1.79 -6.25
N ASP A 20 0.72 2.91 -6.55
CA ASP A 20 0.90 4.15 -5.81
C ASP A 20 0.60 3.96 -4.31
N SER A 21 1.51 4.43 -3.47
CA SER A 21 1.43 4.39 -2.01
C SER A 21 0.17 5.14 -1.56
N GLY A 22 -0.71 4.43 -0.86
CA GLY A 22 -1.95 5.00 -0.34
C GLY A 22 -3.08 5.14 -1.36
N SER A 23 -2.87 4.69 -2.60
CA SER A 23 -3.98 4.49 -3.55
C SER A 23 -4.97 3.44 -3.05
N ASP A 24 -6.20 3.49 -3.57
CA ASP A 24 -7.26 2.52 -3.28
C ASP A 24 -7.03 1.15 -3.95
N GLU A 25 -5.96 1.02 -4.74
CA GLU A 25 -5.49 -0.28 -5.27
C GLU A 25 -5.00 -1.20 -4.14
N TRP A 26 -4.58 -0.63 -3.00
CA TRP A 26 -4.20 -1.41 -1.84
C TRP A 26 -5.41 -1.75 -0.98
N ASN A 27 -5.50 -3.02 -0.57
CA ASN A 27 -6.50 -3.40 0.43
C ASN A 27 -6.18 -2.73 1.77
N ARG A 28 -7.23 -2.24 2.43
CA ARG A 28 -7.12 -1.74 3.80
C ARG A 28 -7.87 -2.71 4.70
N VAL A 29 -7.15 -3.26 5.67
CA VAL A 29 -7.72 -4.17 6.66
C VAL A 29 -7.65 -3.56 8.04
N ASP A 30 -8.77 -3.59 8.76
CA ASP A 30 -8.84 -3.19 10.16
C ASP A 30 -8.37 -4.34 11.05
N ALA A 31 -7.38 -4.09 11.91
CA ALA A 31 -6.77 -5.14 12.75
C ALA A 31 -6.46 -4.60 14.16
N PRO A 32 -7.31 -4.85 15.16
CA PRO A 32 -7.08 -4.38 16.53
C PRO A 32 -5.70 -4.81 17.06
N PRO A 33 -4.93 -3.92 17.72
CA PRO A 33 -5.26 -2.55 18.14
C PRO A 33 -5.00 -1.45 17.09
N PHE A 34 -4.53 -1.80 15.89
CA PHE A 34 -4.23 -0.85 14.82
C PHE A 34 -5.48 -0.58 13.98
N ARG A 35 -5.77 0.71 13.73
CA ARG A 35 -6.99 1.09 13.01
C ARG A 35 -7.04 0.51 11.61
N SER A 36 -6.01 0.72 10.79
CA SER A 36 -5.99 0.26 9.39
C SER A 36 -4.57 -0.08 8.95
N LEU A 37 -4.39 -1.26 8.38
CA LEU A 37 -3.14 -1.70 7.75
C LEU A 37 -3.32 -1.79 6.24
N THR A 38 -2.27 -1.44 5.51
CA THR A 38 -2.17 -1.66 4.07
C THR A 38 -1.84 -3.13 3.82
N GLN A 39 -2.67 -3.80 3.03
CA GLN A 39 -2.54 -5.19 2.64
C GLN A 39 -2.46 -5.29 1.10
N CYS A 40 -1.57 -6.13 0.61
CA CYS A 40 -1.47 -6.45 -0.81
C CYS A 40 -2.73 -7.19 -1.29
N PRO A 41 -3.41 -6.73 -2.35
CA PRO A 41 -4.62 -7.37 -2.87
C PRO A 41 -4.33 -8.74 -3.52
N GLU A 42 -3.14 -8.92 -4.08
CA GLU A 42 -2.77 -10.14 -4.82
C GLU A 42 -2.50 -11.35 -3.90
N CYS A 43 -1.83 -11.13 -2.78
CA CYS A 43 -1.35 -12.21 -1.91
C CYS A 43 -1.75 -12.08 -0.43
N GLY A 44 -2.44 -11.00 -0.05
CA GLY A 44 -2.85 -10.76 1.34
C GLY A 44 -1.72 -10.39 2.31
N SER A 45 -0.50 -10.16 1.81
CA SER A 45 0.63 -9.77 2.66
C SER A 45 0.59 -8.28 3.03
N THR A 46 0.90 -7.95 4.27
CA THR A 46 1.06 -6.56 4.75
C THR A 46 2.51 -6.06 4.66
N ASP A 47 3.42 -6.87 4.12
CA ASP A 47 4.83 -6.50 3.88
C ASP A 47 4.94 -5.63 2.63
N VAL A 48 4.68 -4.33 2.80
CA VAL A 48 4.71 -3.33 1.74
C VAL A 48 5.83 -2.32 2.00
N LEU A 49 6.73 -2.17 1.04
CA LEU A 49 7.78 -1.16 1.05
C LEU A 49 7.31 0.09 0.31
N SER A 50 7.15 1.19 1.02
CA SER A 50 6.82 2.50 0.45
C SER A 50 8.08 3.35 0.34
N ARG A 51 8.49 3.75 -0.87
CA ARG A 51 9.60 4.71 -1.03
C ARG A 51 9.05 6.14 -0.96
N SER A 52 9.42 6.86 0.09
CA SER A 52 9.01 8.24 0.39
C SER A 52 9.86 9.31 -0.27
#